data_AF-A0A926NVH4-F1
#
_entry.id   AF-A0A926NVH4-F1
#
_cell.length_a   1.000
_cell.length_b   1.000
_cell.length_c   1.000
_cell.angle_alpha   90.00
_cell.angle_beta   90.00
_cell.angle_gamma   90.00
#
_symmetry.space_group_name_H-M   'P 1'
#
loop_
_entity.id
_entity.type
_entity.pdbx_description
1 polymer ?
#
loop_
_entity_poly.entity_id
_entity_poly.type
_entity_poly.pdbx_seq_one_letter_code
_entity_poly.pdbx_strand_id
1 'polypeptide(L)'
;MSGLPKSNLGPAAIDIQSTSASTAGSLATQTVNNAYGIYLYYNLPNTDVHTYLSSVSNALYGSPTVYNTGATTTGVSFYQDINYTGTATASIPKGNYTLAQLQAYGFVDNWASSVTVPSGWTVTMYTNDNFTDTSWVCTANTANFTTLSPNANDVVTSVKIQ
;
A
#
# COMPACT_ATOMS: atom_id res chain seq x y z
N MET A 1 -21.88 33.21 37.59
CA MET A 1 -22.03 32.00 36.74
C MET A 1 -20.64 31.67 36.21
N SER A 2 -20.00 30.62 36.72
CA SER A 2 -18.66 30.25 36.23
C SER A 2 -18.85 29.57 34.88
N GLY A 3 -18.43 30.23 33.80
CA GLY A 3 -18.38 29.61 32.47
C GLY A 3 -17.44 28.41 32.47
N LEU A 4 -17.63 27.51 31.52
CA LEU A 4 -16.72 26.38 31.32
C LEU A 4 -15.29 26.90 31.05
N PRO A 5 -14.25 26.26 31.60
CA PRO A 5 -12.86 26.63 31.29
C PRO A 5 -12.55 26.39 29.82
N LYS A 6 -11.60 27.13 29.25
CA LYS A 6 -11.20 27.00 27.83
C LYS A 6 -10.75 25.59 27.45
N SER A 7 -10.19 24.84 28.39
CA SER A 7 -9.85 23.42 28.23
C SER A 7 -11.06 22.54 27.86
N ASN A 8 -12.28 23.00 28.13
CA ASN A 8 -13.51 22.27 27.87
C ASN A 8 -14.33 22.93 26.74
N LEU A 9 -13.72 23.89 26.02
CA LEU A 9 -14.32 24.59 24.90
C LEU A 9 -13.57 24.24 23.62
N GLY A 10 -14.27 24.38 22.51
CA GLY A 10 -13.71 24.42 21.16
C GLY A 10 -14.18 25.67 20.43
N PRO A 11 -13.51 26.07 19.35
CA PRO A 11 -13.86 27.29 18.61
C PRO A 11 -15.21 27.18 17.88
N ALA A 12 -15.54 25.99 17.37
CA ALA A 12 -16.81 25.64 16.75
C ALA A 12 -16.91 24.11 16.59
N ALA A 13 -18.10 23.60 16.31
CA ALA A 13 -18.28 22.26 15.76
C ALA A 13 -18.20 22.33 14.22
N ILE A 14 -17.48 21.41 13.60
CA ILE A 14 -17.19 21.45 12.16
C ILE A 14 -17.98 20.37 11.42
N ASP A 15 -18.90 20.80 10.54
CA ASP A 15 -19.47 19.91 9.51
C ASP A 15 -18.46 19.78 8.37
N ILE A 16 -17.89 18.59 8.20
CA ILE A 16 -16.84 18.32 7.19
C ILE A 16 -17.36 18.54 5.77
N GLN A 17 -18.65 18.33 5.52
CA GLN A 17 -19.22 18.43 4.17
C GLN A 17 -19.64 19.85 3.80
N SER A 18 -19.88 20.71 4.79
CA SER A 18 -20.39 22.08 4.59
C SER A 18 -19.37 23.18 4.91
N THR A 19 -18.35 22.86 5.71
CA THR A 19 -17.30 23.82 6.09
C THR A 19 -16.09 23.66 5.18
N SER A 20 -15.56 24.74 4.62
CA SER A 20 -14.35 24.65 3.78
C SER A 20 -13.12 24.23 4.59
N ALA A 21 -12.16 23.54 3.94
CA ALA A 21 -10.88 23.16 4.55
C ALA A 21 -10.11 24.37 5.10
N SER A 22 -10.16 25.51 4.41
CA SER A 22 -9.55 26.77 4.86
C SER A 22 -10.15 27.30 6.17
N THR A 23 -11.48 27.24 6.30
CA THR A 23 -12.18 27.66 7.51
C THR A 23 -11.87 26.71 8.66
N ALA A 24 -11.88 25.40 8.39
CA ALA A 24 -11.50 24.38 9.37
C ALA A 24 -10.05 24.57 9.86
N GLY A 25 -9.08 24.76 8.95
CA GLY A 25 -7.68 25.06 9.31
C GLY A 25 -7.53 26.35 10.13
N SER A 26 -8.34 27.38 9.85
CA SER A 26 -8.36 28.62 10.63
C SER A 26 -8.88 28.40 12.05
N LEU A 27 -9.92 27.58 12.21
CA LEU A 27 -10.47 27.21 13.52
C LEU A 27 -9.49 26.30 14.30
N ALA A 28 -8.78 25.41 13.60
CA ALA A 28 -7.71 24.61 14.19
C ALA A 28 -6.57 25.50 14.73
N THR A 29 -6.17 26.51 13.95
CA THR A 29 -5.19 27.52 14.40
C THR A 29 -5.69 28.29 15.63
N GLN A 30 -6.97 28.66 15.67
CA GLN A 30 -7.58 29.29 16.84
C GLN A 30 -7.61 28.37 18.07
N THR A 31 -7.70 27.06 17.87
CA THR A 31 -7.67 26.08 18.97
C THR A 31 -6.34 26.14 19.70
N VAL A 32 -5.24 26.14 18.93
CA VAL A 32 -3.89 26.28 19.46
C VAL A 32 -3.69 27.66 20.10
N ASN A 33 -4.00 28.73 19.38
CA ASN A 33 -3.76 30.10 19.85
C ASN A 33 -4.54 30.47 21.12
N ASN A 34 -5.76 29.94 21.28
CA ASN A 34 -6.61 30.23 22.42
C ASN A 34 -6.54 29.19 23.54
N ALA A 35 -5.72 28.14 23.38
CA ALA A 35 -5.62 27.01 24.30
C ALA A 35 -6.97 26.33 24.57
N TYR A 36 -7.75 26.11 23.50
CA TYR A 36 -8.96 25.28 23.57
C TYR A 36 -8.57 23.80 23.66
N GLY A 37 -9.27 23.04 24.50
CA GLY A 37 -8.96 21.61 24.70
C GLY A 37 -9.69 20.66 23.76
N ILE A 38 -10.61 21.19 22.92
CA ILE A 38 -11.43 20.37 22.02
C ILE A 38 -11.43 20.96 20.61
N TYR A 39 -11.22 20.11 19.63
CA TYR A 39 -11.51 20.37 18.22
C TYR A 39 -12.42 19.25 17.70
N LEU A 40 -13.69 19.57 17.44
CA LEU A 40 -14.72 18.58 17.09
C LEU A 40 -15.15 18.71 15.63
N TYR A 41 -15.18 17.59 14.92
CA TYR A 41 -15.78 17.46 13.60
C TYR A 41 -16.87 16.40 13.59
N TYR A 42 -17.85 16.56 12.68
CA TYR A 42 -18.95 15.62 12.48
C TYR A 42 -19.29 15.51 10.98
N ASN A 43 -20.22 14.60 10.67
CA ASN A 43 -20.69 14.33 9.30
C ASN A 43 -19.56 13.87 8.36
N LEU A 44 -18.68 12.99 8.85
CA LEU A 44 -17.62 12.36 8.05
C LEU A 44 -18.25 11.62 6.84
N PRO A 45 -17.87 11.95 5.60
CA PRO A 45 -18.40 11.27 4.44
C PRO A 45 -17.76 9.87 4.26
N ASN A 46 -18.43 8.98 3.54
CA ASN A 46 -17.90 7.67 3.16
C ASN A 46 -16.97 7.76 1.92
N THR A 47 -16.08 8.76 1.89
CA THR A 47 -15.09 8.98 0.84
C THR A 47 -13.79 9.49 1.46
N ASP A 48 -12.70 9.41 0.71
CA ASP A 48 -11.43 10.00 1.12
C ASP A 48 -11.53 11.53 1.26
N VAL A 49 -11.17 12.02 2.45
CA VAL A 49 -11.10 13.43 2.82
C VAL A 49 -9.76 13.80 3.46
N HIS A 50 -8.69 13.03 3.22
CA HIS A 50 -7.39 13.30 3.86
C HIS A 50 -6.81 14.67 3.51
N THR A 51 -7.08 15.23 2.33
CA THR A 51 -6.65 16.61 2.00
C THR A 51 -7.29 17.62 2.95
N TYR A 52 -8.58 17.44 3.25
CA TYR A 52 -9.30 18.26 4.22
C TYR A 52 -8.71 18.08 5.63
N LEU A 53 -8.59 16.84 6.09
CA LEU A 53 -8.06 16.54 7.42
C LEU A 53 -6.59 16.97 7.59
N SER A 54 -5.82 16.98 6.50
CA SER A 54 -4.44 17.50 6.47
C SER A 54 -4.39 18.99 6.76
N SER A 55 -5.35 19.79 6.29
CA SER A 55 -5.39 21.23 6.59
C SER A 55 -5.54 21.50 8.09
N VAL A 56 -6.30 20.65 8.80
CA VAL A 56 -6.55 20.73 10.24
C VAL A 56 -5.38 20.18 11.04
N SER A 57 -4.92 18.97 10.72
CA SER A 57 -3.83 18.29 11.43
C SER A 57 -2.49 19.02 11.31
N ASN A 58 -2.22 19.66 10.18
CA ASN A 58 -1.06 20.57 10.06
C ASN A 58 -1.16 21.75 11.03
N ALA A 59 -2.34 22.34 11.22
CA ALA A 59 -2.51 23.46 12.15
C ALA A 59 -2.44 23.03 13.62
N LEU A 60 -2.95 21.84 13.97
CA LEU A 60 -2.94 21.34 15.36
C LEU A 60 -1.59 20.71 15.76
N TYR A 61 -0.94 20.00 14.84
CA TYR A 61 0.17 19.09 15.14
C TYR A 61 1.36 19.20 14.17
N GLY A 62 1.28 20.05 13.14
CA GLY A 62 2.35 20.20 12.14
C GLY A 62 2.58 18.97 11.26
N SER A 63 1.63 18.03 11.21
CA SER A 63 1.75 16.79 10.44
C SER A 63 0.50 16.57 9.59
N PRO A 64 0.62 16.15 8.32
CA PRO A 64 -0.52 15.86 7.46
C PRO A 64 -1.16 14.50 7.78
N THR A 65 -2.41 14.32 7.38
CA THR A 65 -3.07 13.01 7.42
C THR A 65 -2.85 12.25 6.12
N VAL A 66 -2.59 10.95 6.21
CA VAL A 66 -2.46 10.06 5.06
C VAL A 66 -3.67 9.13 5.00
N TYR A 67 -4.32 9.05 3.84
CA TYR A 67 -5.28 7.99 3.56
C TYR A 67 -4.55 6.81 2.92
N ASN A 68 -4.43 5.72 3.68
CA ASN A 68 -3.96 4.46 3.14
C ASN A 68 -5.18 3.64 2.75
N THR A 69 -5.43 3.47 1.45
CA THR A 69 -6.53 2.65 0.92
C THR A 69 -6.37 1.16 1.22
N GLY A 70 -5.21 0.75 1.75
CA GLY A 70 -4.87 -0.67 1.86
C GLY A 70 -4.92 -1.36 0.49
N ALA A 71 -4.77 -0.60 -0.61
CA ALA A 71 -4.86 -1.14 -1.95
C ALA A 71 -3.83 -2.25 -2.10
N THR A 72 -4.32 -3.49 -2.09
CA THR A 72 -3.62 -4.63 -2.63
C THR A 72 -3.42 -4.30 -4.11
N THR A 73 -2.22 -3.84 -4.46
CA THR A 73 -1.86 -3.68 -5.86
C THR A 73 -2.01 -5.05 -6.51
N THR A 74 -2.97 -5.21 -7.42
CA THR A 74 -3.11 -6.46 -8.18
C THR A 74 -1.78 -6.75 -8.85
N GLY A 75 -1.19 -7.91 -8.54
CA GLY A 75 0.14 -8.25 -8.97
C GLY A 75 0.46 -9.71 -8.73
N VAL A 76 1.60 -10.14 -9.25
CA VAL A 76 2.15 -11.49 -9.07
C VAL A 76 2.88 -11.55 -7.75
N SER A 77 2.72 -12.63 -7.01
CA SER A 77 3.49 -12.89 -5.80
C SER A 77 4.21 -14.23 -5.90
N PHE A 78 5.51 -14.23 -5.59
CA PHE A 78 6.32 -15.44 -5.50
C PHE A 78 6.48 -15.84 -4.04
N TYR A 79 6.64 -17.14 -3.80
CA TYR A 79 6.71 -17.73 -2.48
C TYR A 79 7.92 -18.65 -2.36
N GLN A 80 8.54 -18.65 -1.18
CA GLN A 80 9.68 -19.49 -0.82
C GLN A 80 9.36 -20.98 -0.99
N ASP A 81 8.20 -21.38 -0.47
CA ASP A 81 7.81 -22.78 -0.37
C ASP A 81 6.68 -23.09 -1.37
N ILE A 82 6.44 -24.38 -1.55
CA ILE A 82 5.31 -24.87 -2.34
C ILE A 82 3.97 -24.50 -1.67
N ASN A 83 2.89 -24.59 -2.44
CA ASN A 83 1.51 -24.31 -2.03
C ASN A 83 1.28 -22.89 -1.50
N TYR A 84 2.03 -21.90 -1.99
CA TYR A 84 1.90 -20.48 -1.63
C TYR A 84 2.16 -20.24 -0.13
N THR A 85 3.12 -20.95 0.43
CA THR A 85 3.50 -20.87 1.85
C THR A 85 4.91 -20.29 2.02
N GLY A 86 5.31 -20.06 3.27
CA GLY A 86 6.58 -19.43 3.58
C GLY A 86 6.59 -17.92 3.32
N THR A 87 7.79 -17.36 3.20
CA THR A 87 7.96 -15.93 2.91
C THR A 87 7.52 -15.64 1.48
N ALA A 88 6.86 -14.50 1.26
CA ALA A 88 6.33 -14.09 -0.04
C ALA A 88 6.84 -12.71 -0.44
N THR A 89 6.93 -12.46 -1.74
CA THR A 89 7.17 -11.11 -2.27
C THR A 89 5.94 -10.23 -2.07
N ALA A 90 6.17 -8.91 -2.05
CA ALA A 90 5.11 -7.94 -2.32
C ALA A 90 4.49 -8.20 -3.70
N SER A 91 3.29 -7.67 -3.95
CA SER A 91 2.60 -7.85 -5.24
C SER A 91 3.32 -7.07 -6.34
N ILE A 92 3.81 -7.79 -7.34
CA ILE A 92 4.61 -7.25 -8.45
C ILE A 92 3.67 -6.91 -9.62
N PRO A 93 3.57 -5.64 -10.06
CA PRO A 93 2.70 -5.26 -11.17
C PRO A 93 3.27 -5.74 -12.52
N LYS A 94 2.50 -5.56 -13.60
CA LYS A 94 2.98 -5.85 -14.97
C LYS A 94 4.25 -5.06 -15.30
N GLY A 95 5.20 -5.71 -15.97
CA GLY A 95 6.50 -5.14 -16.27
C GLY A 95 7.56 -6.21 -16.52
N ASN A 96 8.78 -5.76 -16.79
CA ASN A 96 9.94 -6.64 -16.94
C ASN A 96 10.89 -6.35 -15.78
N TYR A 97 11.29 -7.38 -15.04
CA TYR A 97 12.06 -7.23 -13.81
C TYR A 97 13.32 -8.10 -13.85
N THR A 98 14.46 -7.43 -13.81
CA THR A 98 15.78 -8.03 -13.47
C THR A 98 15.83 -8.40 -11.99
N LEU A 99 16.82 -9.18 -11.58
CA LEU A 99 17.01 -9.58 -10.18
C LEU A 99 17.03 -8.37 -9.23
N ALA A 100 17.79 -7.32 -9.59
CA ALA A 100 17.92 -6.12 -8.77
C ALA A 100 16.57 -5.39 -8.58
N GLN A 101 15.71 -5.42 -9.59
CA GLN A 101 14.37 -4.81 -9.50
C GLN A 101 13.41 -5.68 -8.69
N LEU A 102 13.52 -7.02 -8.80
CA LEU A 102 12.73 -7.96 -8.03
C LEU A 102 13.05 -7.93 -6.53
N GLN A 103 14.31 -7.72 -6.17
CA GLN A 103 14.75 -7.58 -4.78
C GLN A 103 14.04 -6.44 -4.04
N ALA A 104 13.66 -5.36 -4.74
CA ALA A 104 12.86 -4.28 -4.16
C ALA A 104 11.45 -4.72 -3.71
N TYR A 105 10.95 -5.83 -4.26
CA TYR A 105 9.69 -6.47 -3.86
C TYR A 105 9.89 -7.62 -2.87
N GLY A 106 11.12 -7.85 -2.39
CA GLY A 106 11.46 -8.92 -1.45
C GLY A 106 11.76 -10.27 -2.11
N PHE A 107 11.98 -10.31 -3.43
CA PHE A 107 12.40 -11.52 -4.13
C PHE A 107 13.86 -11.84 -3.82
N VAL A 108 14.17 -13.11 -3.61
CA VAL A 108 15.53 -13.62 -3.41
C VAL A 108 15.91 -14.46 -4.63
N ASP A 109 17.17 -14.36 -5.07
CA ASP A 109 17.67 -15.14 -6.19
C ASP A 109 17.62 -16.64 -5.87
N ASN A 110 17.24 -17.47 -6.84
CA ASN A 110 17.26 -18.93 -6.71
C ASN A 110 16.49 -19.45 -5.46
N TRP A 111 15.29 -18.92 -5.23
CA TRP A 111 14.54 -19.15 -3.97
C TRP A 111 13.04 -19.43 -4.15
N ALA A 112 12.46 -19.06 -5.28
CA ALA A 112 11.02 -19.21 -5.47
C ALA A 112 10.65 -20.68 -5.77
N SER A 113 9.59 -21.17 -5.11
CA SER A 113 9.04 -22.53 -5.30
C SER A 113 7.55 -22.54 -5.70
N SER A 114 6.85 -21.42 -5.57
CA SER A 114 5.49 -21.26 -6.09
C SER A 114 5.13 -19.80 -6.42
N VAL A 115 4.07 -19.59 -7.21
CA VAL A 115 3.63 -18.26 -7.67
C VAL A 115 2.12 -18.15 -7.77
N THR A 116 1.57 -17.02 -7.33
CA THR A 116 0.19 -16.62 -7.63
C THR A 116 0.17 -15.61 -8.77
N VAL A 117 -0.67 -15.87 -9.77
CA VAL A 117 -0.79 -15.07 -10.99
C VAL A 117 -2.24 -14.60 -11.10
N PRO A 118 -2.50 -13.28 -11.13
CA PRO A 118 -3.84 -12.76 -11.35
C PRO A 118 -4.48 -13.30 -12.63
N SER A 119 -5.79 -13.49 -12.62
CA SER A 119 -6.52 -14.00 -13.79
C SER A 119 -6.29 -13.12 -15.02
N GLY A 120 -5.93 -13.75 -16.14
CA GLY A 120 -5.65 -13.06 -17.40
C GLY A 120 -4.26 -12.42 -17.50
N TRP A 121 -3.36 -12.70 -16.55
CA TRP A 121 -1.96 -12.28 -16.61
C TRP A 121 -1.08 -13.44 -17.04
N THR A 122 0.09 -13.12 -17.60
CA THR A 122 1.10 -14.10 -17.99
C THR A 122 2.44 -13.76 -17.37
N VAL A 123 3.07 -14.73 -16.72
CA VAL A 123 4.39 -14.59 -16.10
C VAL A 123 5.37 -15.49 -16.83
N THR A 124 6.42 -14.92 -17.39
CA THR A 124 7.55 -15.66 -17.93
C THR A 124 8.71 -15.58 -16.95
N MET A 125 9.11 -16.71 -16.38
CA MET A 125 10.22 -16.84 -15.44
C MET A 125 11.48 -17.29 -16.19
N TYR A 126 12.66 -16.82 -15.76
CA TYR A 126 13.95 -17.13 -16.39
C TYR A 126 14.98 -17.57 -15.36
N THR A 127 15.86 -18.50 -15.74
CA THR A 127 16.92 -19.02 -14.85
C THR A 127 18.10 -18.09 -14.62
N ASN A 128 18.21 -17.02 -15.40
CA ASN A 128 19.32 -16.09 -15.31
C ASN A 128 18.82 -14.65 -15.43
N ASP A 129 19.65 -13.69 -15.04
CA ASP A 129 19.28 -12.28 -15.10
C ASP A 129 19.14 -11.79 -16.55
N ASN A 130 18.48 -10.66 -16.73
CA ASN A 130 18.23 -10.06 -18.04
C ASN A 130 17.45 -10.96 -19.00
N PHE A 131 16.58 -11.84 -18.47
CA PHE A 131 15.63 -12.66 -19.22
C PHE A 131 16.28 -13.67 -20.18
N THR A 132 17.33 -14.33 -19.70
CA THR A 132 18.14 -15.25 -20.50
C THR A 132 17.98 -16.70 -20.04
N ASP A 133 18.50 -17.63 -20.84
CA ASP A 133 18.49 -19.08 -20.61
C ASP A 133 17.10 -19.71 -20.53
N THR A 134 16.91 -20.69 -19.63
CA THR A 134 15.70 -21.51 -19.58
C THR A 134 14.54 -20.69 -19.05
N SER A 135 13.36 -20.85 -19.66
CA SER A 135 12.18 -20.07 -19.28
C SER A 135 10.91 -20.91 -19.15
N TRP A 136 10.01 -20.47 -18.27
CA TRP A 136 8.69 -21.06 -18.05
C TRP A 136 7.62 -20.00 -18.14
N VAL A 137 6.45 -20.38 -18.65
CA VAL A 137 5.29 -19.50 -18.77
C VAL A 137 4.19 -19.98 -17.83
N CYS A 138 3.80 -19.13 -16.88
CA CYS A 138 2.70 -19.34 -15.95
C CYS A 138 1.57 -18.37 -16.29
N THR A 139 0.41 -18.89 -16.68
CA THR A 139 -0.83 -18.12 -16.97
C THR A 139 -1.86 -18.20 -15.85
N ALA A 140 -1.54 -18.96 -14.79
CA ALA A 140 -2.35 -19.16 -13.61
C ALA A 140 -1.45 -19.48 -12.41
N ASN A 141 -2.05 -19.52 -11.21
CA ASN A 141 -1.35 -19.90 -10.00
C ASN A 141 -0.66 -21.26 -10.18
N THR A 142 0.63 -21.33 -9.85
CA THR A 142 1.42 -22.55 -9.91
C THR A 142 1.90 -22.88 -8.49
N ALA A 143 1.29 -23.89 -7.89
CA ALA A 143 1.53 -24.25 -6.49
C ALA A 143 2.89 -24.92 -6.25
N ASN A 144 3.53 -25.48 -7.28
CA ASN A 144 4.76 -26.23 -7.09
C ASN A 144 5.63 -26.22 -8.35
N PHE A 145 6.78 -25.54 -8.28
CA PHE A 145 7.74 -25.44 -9.38
C PHE A 145 8.48 -26.75 -9.68
N THR A 146 8.55 -27.70 -8.76
CA THR A 146 9.15 -29.02 -9.01
C THR A 146 8.35 -29.85 -10.02
N THR A 147 7.10 -29.45 -10.30
CA THR A 147 6.23 -30.12 -11.28
C THR A 147 6.38 -29.53 -12.69
N LEU A 148 7.08 -28.41 -12.83
CA LEU A 148 7.43 -27.83 -14.13
C LEU A 148 8.57 -28.63 -14.77
N SER A 149 8.58 -28.66 -16.11
CA SER A 149 9.64 -29.31 -16.89
C SER A 149 10.24 -28.33 -17.88
N PRO A 150 11.55 -28.02 -17.79
CA PRO A 150 12.49 -28.44 -16.73
C PRO A 150 12.10 -27.93 -15.33
N ASN A 151 12.72 -28.44 -14.25
CA ASN A 151 12.40 -28.02 -12.89
C ASN A 151 12.73 -26.52 -12.69
N ALA A 152 11.76 -25.73 -12.24
CA ALA A 152 11.90 -24.29 -12.00
C ALA A 152 12.10 -23.91 -10.52
N ASN A 153 12.19 -24.88 -9.62
CA ASN A 153 12.33 -24.68 -8.18
C ASN A 153 13.71 -24.11 -7.86
N ASP A 154 13.76 -23.03 -7.07
CA ASP A 154 15.01 -22.43 -6.59
C ASP A 154 16.00 -22.06 -7.71
N VAL A 155 15.50 -21.71 -8.89
CA VAL A 155 16.35 -21.32 -10.03
C VAL A 155 15.89 -20.04 -10.73
N VAL A 156 14.80 -19.41 -10.29
CA VAL A 156 14.27 -18.19 -10.94
C VAL A 156 15.06 -16.97 -10.51
N THR A 157 15.54 -16.19 -11.49
CA THR A 157 16.35 -14.98 -11.27
C THR A 157 15.71 -13.71 -11.87
N SER A 158 15.01 -13.82 -13.00
CA SER A 158 14.33 -12.67 -13.62
C SER A 158 12.97 -13.06 -14.21
N VAL A 159 12.05 -12.08 -14.34
CA VAL A 159 10.67 -12.35 -14.76
C VAL A 159 10.09 -11.25 -15.66
N LYS A 160 9.23 -11.64 -16.60
CA LYS A 160 8.36 -10.74 -17.38
C LYS A 160 6.92 -11.00 -17.02
N ILE A 161 6.16 -9.95 -16.72
CA ILE A 161 4.77 -10.02 -16.28
C ILE A 161 3.91 -9.19 -17.24
N GLN A 162 2.93 -9.83 -17.88
CA GLN A 162 2.10 -9.27 -18.96
C GLN A 162 0.61 -9.38 -18.68
#